data_AF-A0A958IZW2-F1
#
_entry.id   AF-A0A958IZW2-F1
#
_cell.length_a   1.000
_cell.length_b   1.000
_cell.length_c   1.000
_cell.angle_alpha   90.00
_cell.angle_beta   90.00
_cell.angle_gamma   90.00
#
_symmetry.space_group_name_H-M   'P 1'
#
loop_
_entity.id
_entity.type
_entity.pdbx_description
1 polymer ?
#
loop_
_entity_poly.entity_id
_entity_poly.type
_entity_poly.pdbx_seq_one_letter_code
_entity_poly.pdbx_strand_id
1 'polypeptide(L)'
;MKRLFFTIIIAVVGTLQAQTWQSEIVYFGNDGKLVYVADSLGNRIPDFSYAGYKNSNEPLPNVPTVMSISPISGDNTAHVQAAIDAVSAMPQDVNGFRGALLLTAGIYQIRFNLRINADGVVLRGVGDGDDPASNTILHATGNIPGKRDVIIAGGASSTLWRDSVSATTRNITTDTVFVGDRVFEVSDTSPYAVGDNIVIVHPCTEAWLAAIDYGGTHSGEPGSEPEDIPWEVDSQPIVFNRYITAINGNEITIDAPVFNTLIRARSQSYI
;
A
#
# COMPACT_ATOMS: atom_id res chain seq x y z
N MET A 1 23.80 6.16 82.61
CA MET A 1 23.68 6.74 81.25
C MET A 1 22.94 5.74 80.37
N LYS A 2 21.72 6.09 79.90
CA LYS A 2 20.85 5.21 79.11
C LYS A 2 21.41 5.07 77.68
N ARG A 3 21.59 3.83 77.21
CA ARG A 3 22.01 3.54 75.83
C ARG A 3 20.79 3.63 74.91
N LEU A 4 20.86 4.49 73.90
CA LEU A 4 19.83 4.66 72.89
C LEU A 4 20.26 3.86 71.65
N PHE A 5 19.53 2.79 71.32
CA PHE A 5 19.71 2.04 70.07
C PHE A 5 18.81 2.69 69.00
N PHE A 6 19.42 3.16 67.91
CA PHE A 6 18.71 3.62 66.72
C PHE A 6 18.62 2.46 65.73
N THR A 7 17.40 1.98 65.48
CA THR A 7 17.11 1.02 64.40
C THR A 7 16.86 1.80 63.12
N ILE A 8 17.70 1.61 62.11
CA ILE A 8 17.50 2.15 60.76
C ILE A 8 16.59 1.18 60.01
N ILE A 9 15.39 1.64 59.63
CA ILE A 9 14.48 0.91 58.74
C ILE A 9 14.83 1.33 57.31
N ILE A 10 15.42 0.43 56.53
CA ILE A 10 15.64 0.62 55.09
C ILE A 10 14.34 0.22 54.38
N ALA A 11 13.60 1.21 53.88
CA ALA A 11 12.46 0.99 53.01
C ALA A 11 12.97 0.64 51.60
N VAL A 12 12.85 -0.62 51.20
CA VAL A 12 13.08 -1.05 49.82
C VAL A 12 11.85 -0.62 49.00
N VAL A 13 12.00 0.47 48.25
CA VAL A 13 10.99 0.90 47.27
C VAL A 13 11.16 0.02 46.03
N GLY A 14 10.41 -1.06 45.96
CA GLY A 14 10.30 -1.86 44.75
C GLY A 14 9.55 -1.06 43.69
N THR A 15 10.21 -0.74 42.58
CA THR A 15 9.53 -0.24 41.38
C THR A 15 8.72 -1.38 40.79
N LEU A 16 7.41 -1.40 41.06
CA LEU A 16 6.46 -2.18 40.27
C LEU A 16 6.43 -1.55 38.87
N GLN A 17 7.20 -2.11 37.93
CA GLN A 17 6.96 -1.82 36.53
C GLN A 17 5.58 -2.41 36.20
N ALA A 18 4.62 -1.53 35.92
CA ALA A 18 3.37 -1.94 35.32
C ALA A 18 3.73 -2.64 34.00
N GLN A 19 3.49 -3.93 33.92
CA GLN A 19 3.58 -4.65 32.66
C GLN A 19 2.50 -4.04 31.76
N THR A 20 2.91 -3.20 30.82
CA THR A 20 1.98 -2.60 29.86
C THR A 20 1.31 -3.74 29.11
N TRP A 21 -0.02 -3.78 29.14
CA TRP A 21 -0.79 -4.75 28.38
C TRP A 21 -0.34 -4.73 26.91
N GLN A 22 -0.07 -5.91 26.36
CA GLN A 22 0.19 -6.11 24.93
C GLN A 22 -0.78 -7.18 24.42
N SER A 23 -1.09 -7.12 23.13
CA SER A 23 -1.94 -8.11 22.47
C SER A 23 -1.21 -9.46 22.37
N GLU A 24 -1.94 -10.57 22.48
CA GLU A 24 -1.37 -11.92 22.34
C GLU A 24 -1.04 -12.28 20.88
N ILE A 25 -1.65 -11.58 19.91
CA ILE A 25 -1.54 -11.89 18.48
C ILE A 25 -0.62 -10.94 17.71
N VAL A 26 -0.40 -9.72 18.23
CA VAL A 26 0.60 -8.76 17.76
C VAL A 26 1.20 -8.03 18.95
N TYR A 27 2.50 -8.16 19.16
CA TYR A 27 3.20 -7.56 20.31
C TYR A 27 4.62 -7.14 19.97
N PHE A 28 5.25 -6.36 20.85
CA PHE A 28 6.65 -5.98 20.66
C PHE A 28 7.58 -7.11 21.12
N GLY A 29 8.44 -7.57 20.22
CA GLY A 29 9.57 -8.42 20.54
C GLY A 29 10.65 -7.67 21.33
N ASN A 30 11.62 -8.42 21.84
CA ASN A 30 12.73 -7.86 22.64
C ASN A 30 13.63 -6.91 21.84
N ASP A 31 13.57 -6.96 20.50
CA ASP A 31 14.28 -6.07 19.58
C ASP A 31 13.48 -4.80 19.23
N GLY A 32 12.32 -4.61 19.84
CA GLY A 32 11.42 -3.49 19.59
C GLY A 32 10.63 -3.60 18.28
N LYS A 33 10.69 -4.74 17.59
CA LYS A 33 9.88 -4.99 16.38
C LYS A 33 8.58 -5.70 16.72
N LEU A 34 7.59 -5.56 15.84
CA LEU A 34 6.34 -6.29 15.99
C LEU A 34 6.53 -7.78 15.66
N VAL A 35 6.04 -8.63 16.54
CA VAL A 35 5.91 -10.08 16.36
C VAL A 35 4.45 -10.37 16.02
N TYR A 36 4.23 -11.12 14.94
CA TYR A 36 2.92 -11.50 14.45
C TYR A 36 2.71 -13.00 14.68
N VAL A 37 1.74 -13.34 15.52
CA VAL A 37 1.42 -14.74 15.84
C VAL A 37 0.43 -15.28 14.82
N ALA A 38 0.74 -16.45 14.26
CA ALA A 38 -0.20 -17.20 13.45
C ALA A 38 -1.16 -18.00 14.36
N ASP A 39 -2.42 -18.07 13.97
CA ASP A 39 -3.40 -18.96 14.59
C ASP A 39 -3.15 -20.43 14.20
N SER A 40 -3.98 -21.34 14.72
CA SER A 40 -3.87 -22.79 14.43
C SER A 40 -4.09 -23.17 12.97
N LEU A 41 -4.65 -22.26 12.17
CA LEU A 41 -4.91 -22.43 10.74
C LEU A 41 -3.84 -21.74 9.88
N GLY A 42 -2.84 -21.08 10.49
CA GLY A 42 -1.78 -20.35 9.80
C GLY A 42 -2.12 -18.89 9.48
N ASN A 43 -3.30 -18.39 9.86
CA ASN A 43 -3.67 -17.00 9.61
C ASN A 43 -3.00 -16.07 10.63
N ARG A 44 -2.66 -14.85 10.21
CA ARG A 44 -2.11 -13.81 11.07
C ARG A 44 -2.59 -12.43 10.66
N ILE A 45 -2.45 -11.46 11.55
CA ILE A 45 -2.69 -10.05 11.22
C ILE A 45 -1.69 -9.63 10.13
N PRO A 46 -2.15 -8.97 9.04
CA PRO A 46 -1.24 -8.50 8.01
C PRO A 46 -0.28 -7.41 8.52
N ASP A 47 0.97 -7.46 8.05
CA ASP A 47 1.98 -6.45 8.31
C ASP A 47 1.90 -5.34 7.25
N PHE A 48 1.38 -4.18 7.63
CA PHE A 48 1.23 -3.01 6.76
C PHE A 48 2.45 -2.08 6.78
N SER A 49 3.57 -2.44 7.42
CA SER A 49 4.77 -1.59 7.45
C SER A 49 5.36 -1.29 6.07
N TYR A 50 5.03 -2.12 5.06
CA TYR A 50 5.41 -1.95 3.65
C TYR A 50 4.55 -0.91 2.91
N ALA A 51 3.54 -0.32 3.55
CA ALA A 51 2.76 0.76 2.95
C ALA A 51 3.53 2.09 3.03
N GLY A 52 3.98 2.60 1.89
CA GLY A 52 4.66 3.89 1.82
C GLY A 52 5.66 4.00 0.69
N TYR A 53 6.39 5.11 0.65
CA TYR A 53 7.44 5.34 -0.34
C TYR A 53 8.50 4.23 -0.25
N LYS A 54 8.73 3.53 -1.37
CA LYS A 54 9.68 2.42 -1.49
C LYS A 54 9.55 1.39 -0.35
N ASN A 55 8.32 0.93 -0.11
CA ASN A 55 8.01 -0.06 0.93
C ASN A 55 8.43 0.39 2.35
N SER A 56 8.42 1.70 2.61
CA SER A 56 8.91 2.33 3.85
C SER A 56 10.39 2.07 4.17
N ASN A 57 11.16 1.52 3.23
CA ASN A 57 12.59 1.25 3.40
C ASN A 57 13.45 2.50 3.17
N GLU A 58 12.88 3.56 2.59
CA GLU A 58 13.58 4.83 2.34
C GLU A 58 12.75 6.03 2.83
N PRO A 59 13.40 7.09 3.35
CA PRO A 59 12.71 8.34 3.65
C PRO A 59 12.21 9.00 2.36
N LEU A 60 11.18 9.84 2.49
CA LEU A 60 10.73 10.67 1.37
C LEU A 60 11.88 11.57 0.89
N PRO A 61 12.11 11.66 -0.43
CA PRO A 61 13.19 12.47 -0.97
C PRO A 61 12.90 13.96 -0.76
N ASN A 62 13.92 14.72 -0.36
CA ASN A 62 13.82 16.17 -0.27
C ASN A 62 14.10 16.80 -1.65
N VAL A 63 13.06 16.91 -2.47
CA VAL A 63 13.14 17.50 -3.81
C VAL A 63 12.98 19.03 -3.73
N PRO A 64 13.90 19.83 -4.31
CA PRO A 64 13.80 21.29 -4.31
C PRO A 64 12.50 21.79 -4.96
N THR A 65 11.88 22.80 -4.36
CA THR A 65 10.77 23.52 -4.98
C THR A 65 11.30 24.38 -6.12
N VAL A 66 10.87 24.09 -7.35
CA VAL A 66 11.26 24.83 -8.56
C VAL A 66 10.15 25.78 -9.04
N MET A 67 8.92 25.54 -8.60
CA MET A 67 7.76 26.37 -8.89
C MET A 67 6.81 26.36 -7.70
N SER A 68 6.18 27.51 -7.42
CA SER A 68 5.09 27.60 -6.45
C SER A 68 3.94 28.41 -7.03
N ILE A 69 2.72 27.95 -6.78
CA ILE A 69 1.49 28.62 -7.23
C ILE A 69 0.49 28.72 -6.08
N SER A 70 -0.30 29.79 -6.06
CA SER A 70 -1.46 29.96 -5.19
C SER A 70 -2.76 29.63 -5.94
N PRO A 71 -3.85 29.29 -5.23
CA PRO A 71 -5.12 29.05 -5.90
C PRO A 71 -5.66 30.32 -6.55
N ILE A 72 -6.38 30.14 -7.65
CA ILE A 72 -7.16 31.19 -8.30
C ILE A 72 -8.65 31.03 -7.97
N SER A 73 -9.44 32.07 -8.20
CA SER A 73 -10.90 31.99 -8.04
C SER A 73 -11.51 31.03 -9.07
N GLY A 74 -12.41 30.16 -8.62
CA GLY A 74 -13.09 29.18 -9.46
C GLY A 74 -12.23 27.95 -9.81
N ASP A 75 -12.43 27.39 -11.00
CA ASP A 75 -11.78 26.15 -11.43
C ASP A 75 -10.27 26.33 -11.65
N ASN A 76 -9.49 25.61 -10.84
CA ASN A 76 -8.03 25.59 -10.85
C ASN A 76 -7.45 24.47 -11.71
N THR A 77 -8.26 23.62 -12.35
CA THR A 77 -7.77 22.45 -13.12
C THR A 77 -6.70 22.85 -14.12
N ALA A 78 -6.99 23.81 -15.01
CA ALA A 78 -6.04 24.24 -16.04
C ALA A 78 -4.83 24.97 -15.44
N HIS A 79 -5.03 25.73 -14.35
CA HIS A 79 -3.98 26.46 -13.65
C HIS A 79 -2.94 25.52 -13.04
N VAL A 80 -3.40 24.51 -12.31
CA VAL A 80 -2.52 23.51 -11.69
C VAL A 80 -1.90 22.60 -12.76
N GLN A 81 -2.66 22.19 -13.78
CA GLN A 81 -2.11 21.38 -14.87
C GLN A 81 -0.99 22.10 -15.61
N ALA A 82 -1.16 23.39 -15.94
CA ALA A 82 -0.11 24.17 -16.61
C ALA A 82 1.18 24.26 -15.78
N ALA A 83 1.06 24.35 -14.44
CA ALA A 83 2.21 24.33 -13.56
C ALA A 83 2.89 22.95 -13.50
N ILE A 84 2.11 21.86 -13.48
CA ILE A 84 2.63 20.49 -13.59
C ILE A 84 3.38 20.31 -14.91
N ASP A 85 2.80 20.76 -16.02
CA ASP A 85 3.39 20.66 -17.36
C ASP A 85 4.69 21.46 -17.46
N ALA A 86 4.74 22.65 -16.85
CA ALA A 86 5.94 23.48 -16.80
C ALA A 86 7.10 22.81 -16.03
N VAL A 87 6.82 22.18 -14.89
CA VAL A 87 7.83 21.40 -14.16
C VAL A 87 8.20 20.13 -14.94
N SER A 88 7.24 19.49 -15.59
CA SER A 88 7.47 18.31 -16.44
C SER A 88 8.41 18.61 -17.62
N ALA A 89 8.46 19.85 -18.10
CA ALA A 89 9.35 20.29 -19.17
C ALA A 89 10.80 20.57 -18.72
N MET A 90 11.07 20.65 -17.41
CA MET A 90 12.41 20.89 -16.88
C MET A 90 13.30 19.64 -17.05
N PRO A 91 14.63 19.77 -17.24
CA PRO A 91 15.52 18.62 -17.28
C PRO A 91 15.53 17.88 -15.93
N GLN A 92 15.72 16.57 -15.96
CA GLN A 92 15.99 15.78 -14.75
C GLN A 92 17.39 16.10 -14.22
N ASP A 93 17.52 16.16 -12.90
CA ASP A 93 18.80 16.21 -12.20
C ASP A 93 19.47 14.83 -12.15
N VAL A 94 20.63 14.76 -11.49
CA VAL A 94 21.42 13.52 -11.33
C VAL A 94 20.70 12.42 -10.55
N ASN A 95 19.67 12.77 -9.78
CA ASN A 95 18.84 11.83 -9.00
C ASN A 95 17.53 11.49 -9.72
N GLY A 96 17.32 11.98 -10.95
CA GLY A 96 16.13 11.74 -11.76
C GLY A 96 14.96 12.70 -11.49
N PHE A 97 15.15 13.77 -10.71
CA PHE A 97 14.10 14.75 -10.39
C PHE A 97 14.14 15.98 -11.30
N ARG A 98 12.97 16.42 -11.75
CA ARG A 98 12.76 17.71 -12.44
C ARG A 98 12.52 18.85 -11.45
N GLY A 99 12.00 18.50 -10.27
CA GLY A 99 11.72 19.43 -9.18
C GLY A 99 10.33 19.23 -8.57
N ALA A 100 10.06 19.96 -7.50
CA ALA A 100 8.76 19.99 -6.85
C ALA A 100 7.94 21.22 -7.26
N LEU A 101 6.68 21.00 -7.64
CA LEU A 101 5.63 22.01 -7.70
C LEU A 101 4.99 22.12 -6.32
N LEU A 102 5.15 23.28 -5.67
CA LEU A 102 4.50 23.59 -4.40
C LEU A 102 3.18 24.33 -4.61
N LEU A 103 2.08 23.68 -4.25
CA LEU A 103 0.80 24.34 -4.03
C LEU A 103 0.83 24.98 -2.64
N THR A 104 0.59 26.28 -2.55
CA THR A 104 0.52 26.99 -1.27
C THR A 104 -0.80 26.69 -0.54
N ALA A 105 -0.97 27.22 0.67
CA ALA A 105 -2.21 27.06 1.42
C ALA A 105 -3.39 27.70 0.67
N GLY A 106 -4.54 27.02 0.70
CA GLY A 106 -5.79 27.49 0.11
C GLY A 106 -6.58 26.39 -0.58
N ILE A 107 -7.76 26.78 -1.08
CA ILE A 107 -8.68 25.88 -1.76
C ILE A 107 -8.48 25.96 -3.27
N TYR A 108 -8.02 24.86 -3.86
CA TYR A 108 -7.97 24.68 -5.31
C TYR A 108 -9.21 23.90 -5.73
N GLN A 109 -10.17 24.55 -6.37
CA GLN A 109 -11.33 23.82 -6.92
C GLN A 109 -10.88 23.09 -8.17
N ILE A 110 -10.95 21.76 -8.18
CA ILE A 110 -10.50 20.92 -9.28
C ILE A 110 -11.73 20.27 -9.91
N ARG A 111 -12.09 20.70 -11.12
CA ARG A 111 -13.25 20.17 -11.86
C ARG A 111 -12.92 18.89 -12.65
N PHE A 112 -11.72 18.78 -13.22
CA PHE A 112 -11.28 17.60 -13.99
C PHE A 112 -10.05 16.94 -13.35
N ASN A 113 -9.38 16.03 -14.06
CA ASN A 113 -8.20 15.35 -13.53
C ASN A 113 -6.94 16.24 -13.67
N LEU A 114 -6.04 16.15 -12.70
CA LEU A 114 -4.65 16.57 -12.81
C LEU A 114 -3.80 15.37 -13.20
N ARG A 115 -2.93 15.51 -14.21
CA ARG A 115 -2.12 14.42 -14.73
C ARG A 115 -0.63 14.70 -14.52
N ILE A 116 0.08 13.74 -13.94
CA ILE A 116 1.54 13.72 -13.82
C ILE A 116 2.05 12.55 -14.66
N ASN A 117 2.38 12.82 -15.92
CA ASN A 117 2.79 11.80 -16.91
C ASN A 117 4.30 11.74 -17.13
N ALA A 118 5.07 12.60 -16.47
CA ALA A 118 6.52 12.67 -16.59
C ALA A 118 7.19 12.20 -15.31
N ASP A 119 8.26 11.42 -15.45
CA ASP A 119 9.11 11.04 -14.33
C ASP A 119 9.80 12.27 -13.71
N GLY A 120 10.09 12.17 -12.42
CA GLY A 120 10.87 13.18 -11.69
C GLY A 120 10.08 14.41 -11.21
N VAL A 121 8.77 14.46 -11.39
CA VAL A 121 7.92 15.55 -10.92
C VAL A 121 7.36 15.23 -9.53
N VAL A 122 7.50 16.16 -8.58
CA VAL A 122 6.86 16.06 -7.27
C VAL A 122 5.75 17.11 -7.15
N LEU A 123 4.51 16.69 -6.91
CA LEU A 123 3.43 17.59 -6.51
C LEU A 123 3.40 17.65 -4.97
N ARG A 124 3.58 18.85 -4.41
CA ARG A 124 3.69 19.08 -2.97
C ARG A 124 2.64 20.10 -2.51
N GLY A 125 1.95 19.80 -1.41
CA GLY A 125 1.12 20.77 -0.68
C GLY A 125 1.76 21.20 0.64
N VAL A 126 1.05 22.02 1.40
CA VAL A 126 1.38 22.38 2.78
C VAL A 126 0.30 21.86 3.73
N GLY A 127 0.71 21.38 4.92
CA GLY A 127 -0.20 20.89 5.95
C GLY A 127 -0.95 19.60 5.59
N ASP A 128 -1.70 19.09 6.56
CA ASP A 128 -2.49 17.84 6.50
C ASP A 128 -3.90 18.00 7.13
N GLY A 129 -4.30 19.23 7.43
CA GLY A 129 -5.61 19.58 7.98
C GLY A 129 -6.60 20.14 6.96
N ASP A 130 -7.72 20.65 7.46
CA ASP A 130 -8.86 21.17 6.69
C ASP A 130 -8.97 22.71 6.68
N ASP A 131 -8.09 23.42 7.39
CA ASP A 131 -8.06 24.88 7.40
C ASP A 131 -7.31 25.42 6.15
N PRO A 132 -8.00 26.06 5.19
CA PRO A 132 -7.36 26.57 3.98
C PRO A 132 -6.38 27.72 4.22
N ALA A 133 -6.36 28.34 5.40
CA ALA A 133 -5.36 29.36 5.72
C ALA A 133 -3.97 28.76 5.97
N SER A 134 -3.89 27.48 6.32
CA SER A 134 -2.65 26.78 6.67
C SER A 134 -2.41 25.49 5.86
N ASN A 135 -3.42 25.01 5.12
CA ASN A 135 -3.38 23.74 4.39
C ASN A 135 -3.70 23.91 2.90
N THR A 136 -3.12 23.05 2.07
CA THR A 136 -3.49 22.89 0.65
C THR A 136 -4.68 21.94 0.55
N ILE A 137 -5.80 22.43 -0.01
CA ILE A 137 -7.01 21.63 -0.18
C ILE A 137 -7.33 21.52 -1.67
N LEU A 138 -7.20 20.30 -2.21
CA LEU A 138 -7.69 19.97 -3.56
C LEU A 138 -9.17 19.60 -3.46
N HIS A 139 -10.05 20.58 -3.68
CA HIS A 139 -11.49 20.38 -3.59
C HIS A 139 -12.04 19.88 -4.93
N ALA A 140 -12.39 18.60 -5.00
CA ALA A 140 -12.99 18.00 -6.18
C ALA A 140 -14.43 18.52 -6.42
N THR A 141 -14.60 19.40 -7.40
CA THR A 141 -15.92 20.01 -7.70
C THR A 141 -16.64 19.39 -8.90
N GLY A 142 -15.93 18.67 -9.77
CA GLY A 142 -16.54 17.89 -10.86
C GLY A 142 -16.93 16.48 -10.43
N ASN A 143 -17.92 15.90 -11.12
CA ASN A 143 -18.47 14.57 -10.83
C ASN A 143 -18.72 13.73 -12.11
N ILE A 144 -18.03 14.05 -13.21
CA ILE A 144 -18.16 13.33 -14.48
C ILE A 144 -16.78 12.78 -14.88
N PRO A 145 -16.61 11.44 -15.00
CA PRO A 145 -17.55 10.41 -14.55
C PRO A 145 -17.75 10.44 -13.02
N GLY A 146 -18.78 9.77 -12.52
CA GLY A 146 -18.95 9.56 -11.09
C GLY A 146 -17.71 8.86 -10.50
N LYS A 147 -17.34 9.21 -9.26
CA LYS A 147 -16.13 8.69 -8.59
C LYS A 147 -14.82 8.90 -9.38
N ARG A 148 -14.71 9.99 -10.16
CA ARG A 148 -13.48 10.30 -10.90
C ARG A 148 -12.27 10.48 -9.98
N ASP A 149 -11.09 10.21 -10.54
CA ASP A 149 -9.82 10.53 -9.90
C ASP A 149 -9.54 12.04 -9.93
N VAL A 150 -8.97 12.60 -8.87
CA VAL A 150 -8.53 14.00 -8.85
C VAL A 150 -7.13 14.14 -9.43
N ILE A 151 -6.22 13.24 -9.02
CA ILE A 151 -4.84 13.17 -9.50
C ILE A 151 -4.64 11.81 -10.14
N ILE A 152 -4.06 11.80 -11.33
CA ILE A 152 -3.61 10.61 -12.04
C ILE A 152 -2.09 10.75 -12.23
N ALA A 153 -1.33 9.90 -11.56
CA ALA A 153 0.12 9.81 -11.72
C ALA A 153 0.47 8.50 -12.45
N GLY A 154 1.23 8.59 -13.53
CA GLY A 154 1.50 7.46 -14.42
C GLY A 154 0.71 7.51 -15.74
N GLY A 155 1.19 6.76 -16.75
CA GLY A 155 0.86 6.93 -18.16
C GLY A 155 -0.62 6.75 -18.59
N ALA A 156 -0.88 7.08 -19.86
CA ALA A 156 -2.22 7.12 -20.45
C ALA A 156 -2.92 5.74 -20.63
N SER A 157 -2.23 4.63 -20.34
CA SER A 157 -2.76 3.27 -20.41
C SER A 157 -2.58 2.55 -19.08
N SER A 158 -3.69 2.13 -18.47
CA SER A 158 -3.68 1.22 -17.33
C SER A 158 -3.37 -0.19 -17.84
N THR A 159 -2.21 -0.74 -17.49
CA THR A 159 -1.86 -2.15 -17.80
C THR A 159 -2.71 -3.13 -16.98
N LEU A 160 -3.35 -2.65 -15.90
CA LEU A 160 -4.06 -3.46 -14.90
C LEU A 160 -3.22 -4.64 -14.38
N TRP A 161 -1.90 -4.59 -14.55
CA TRP A 161 -0.97 -5.69 -14.28
C TRP A 161 -1.33 -6.99 -15.02
N ARG A 162 -1.91 -6.89 -16.22
CA ARG A 162 -2.31 -8.05 -17.05
C ARG A 162 -1.29 -8.42 -18.12
N ASP A 163 -0.33 -7.54 -18.38
CA ASP A 163 0.73 -7.79 -19.34
C ASP A 163 1.71 -8.81 -18.78
N SER A 164 2.16 -9.75 -19.62
CA SER A 164 3.17 -10.75 -19.25
C SER A 164 4.27 -10.83 -20.28
N VAL A 165 5.47 -11.16 -19.82
CA VAL A 165 6.57 -11.51 -20.72
C VAL A 165 6.30 -12.91 -21.27
N SER A 166 6.34 -13.06 -22.60
CA SER A 166 6.05 -14.33 -23.25
C SER A 166 6.88 -15.48 -22.65
N ALA A 167 6.23 -16.63 -22.44
CA ALA A 167 6.82 -17.85 -21.87
C ALA A 167 7.38 -17.74 -20.43
N THR A 168 7.09 -16.67 -19.71
CA THR A 168 7.51 -16.52 -18.30
C THR A 168 6.47 -16.94 -17.28
N THR A 169 5.21 -17.18 -17.65
CA THR A 169 4.18 -17.57 -16.67
C THR A 169 4.48 -18.91 -16.02
N ARG A 170 4.37 -19.00 -14.69
CA ARG A 170 4.57 -20.25 -13.93
C ARG A 170 3.52 -20.41 -12.83
N ASN A 171 3.03 -21.64 -12.68
CA ASN A 171 2.07 -21.97 -11.63
C ASN A 171 2.76 -21.99 -10.27
N ILE A 172 2.09 -21.43 -9.26
CA ILE A 172 2.47 -21.62 -7.85
C ILE A 172 2.07 -23.04 -7.43
N THR A 173 3.02 -23.83 -6.94
CA THR A 173 2.81 -25.24 -6.55
C THR A 173 2.58 -25.44 -5.07
N THR A 174 2.85 -24.44 -4.23
CA THR A 174 2.47 -24.42 -2.82
C THR A 174 0.95 -24.54 -2.67
N ASP A 175 0.47 -25.45 -1.82
CA ASP A 175 -0.97 -25.70 -1.64
C ASP A 175 -1.72 -24.51 -1.05
N THR A 176 -1.10 -23.82 -0.10
CA THR A 176 -1.66 -22.64 0.56
C THR A 176 -0.53 -21.65 0.84
N VAL A 177 -0.63 -20.46 0.26
CA VAL A 177 0.22 -19.31 0.60
C VAL A 177 -0.58 -18.44 1.56
N PHE A 178 -0.19 -18.36 2.83
CA PHE A 178 -0.94 -17.66 3.86
C PHE A 178 -0.70 -16.16 3.83
N VAL A 179 -1.65 -15.40 4.41
CA VAL A 179 -1.43 -13.98 4.71
C VAL A 179 -0.11 -13.81 5.46
N GLY A 180 0.70 -12.84 5.02
CA GLY A 180 2.01 -12.56 5.59
C GLY A 180 3.16 -13.40 5.01
N ASP A 181 2.87 -14.43 4.20
CA ASP A 181 3.91 -15.23 3.57
C ASP A 181 4.63 -14.44 2.48
N ARG A 182 5.93 -14.73 2.36
CA ARG A 182 6.83 -14.18 1.35
C ARG A 182 7.48 -15.25 0.50
N VAL A 183 7.15 -16.50 0.76
CA VAL A 183 7.85 -17.64 0.20
C VAL A 183 6.81 -18.59 -0.35
N PHE A 184 7.01 -18.99 -1.60
CA PHE A 184 6.19 -20.00 -2.25
C PHE A 184 7.01 -20.71 -3.33
N GLU A 185 6.60 -21.92 -3.68
CA GLU A 185 7.19 -22.71 -4.75
C GLU A 185 6.46 -22.46 -6.07
N VAL A 186 7.20 -22.49 -7.17
CA VAL A 186 6.66 -22.48 -8.54
C VAL A 186 7.08 -23.72 -9.32
N SER A 187 6.39 -24.00 -10.42
CA SER A 187 6.66 -25.19 -11.24
C SER A 187 8.09 -25.22 -11.84
N ASP A 188 8.68 -24.05 -12.10
CA ASP A 188 10.02 -23.90 -12.68
C ASP A 188 10.49 -22.44 -12.47
N THR A 189 11.71 -22.26 -11.96
CA THR A 189 12.31 -20.93 -11.71
C THR A 189 13.29 -20.47 -12.80
N SER A 190 13.56 -21.31 -13.82
CA SER A 190 14.53 -21.01 -14.88
C SER A 190 14.34 -19.68 -15.63
N PRO A 191 13.13 -19.10 -15.77
CA PRO A 191 12.96 -17.80 -16.42
C PRO A 191 13.28 -16.60 -15.53
N TYR A 192 13.47 -16.80 -14.22
CA TYR A 192 13.53 -15.71 -13.25
C TYR A 192 14.92 -15.51 -12.66
N ALA A 193 15.17 -14.28 -12.24
CA ALA A 193 16.33 -13.86 -11.49
C ALA A 193 15.95 -13.02 -10.25
N VAL A 194 16.85 -12.95 -9.28
CA VAL A 194 16.72 -12.01 -8.16
C VAL A 194 16.72 -10.58 -8.69
N GLY A 195 15.75 -9.77 -8.25
CA GLY A 195 15.50 -8.42 -8.72
C GLY A 195 14.39 -8.31 -9.76
N ASP A 196 13.91 -9.44 -10.31
CA ASP A 196 12.80 -9.40 -11.27
C ASP A 196 11.51 -8.94 -10.62
N ASN A 197 10.76 -8.11 -11.36
CA ASN A 197 9.39 -7.75 -11.04
C ASN A 197 8.44 -8.84 -11.55
N ILE A 198 7.64 -9.41 -10.65
CA ILE A 198 6.63 -10.42 -10.95
C ILE A 198 5.24 -9.93 -10.56
N VAL A 199 4.22 -10.51 -11.19
CA VAL A 199 2.82 -10.27 -10.84
C VAL A 199 2.20 -11.58 -10.38
N ILE A 200 1.95 -11.72 -9.09
CA ILE A 200 1.21 -12.85 -8.55
C ILE A 200 -0.27 -12.63 -8.87
N VAL A 201 -0.88 -13.59 -9.56
CA VAL A 201 -2.32 -13.57 -9.87
C VAL A 201 -2.98 -14.78 -9.22
N HIS A 202 -4.03 -14.53 -8.47
CA HIS A 202 -4.98 -15.54 -8.01
C HIS A 202 -6.31 -15.30 -8.73
N PRO A 203 -6.63 -16.11 -9.76
CA PRO A 203 -7.83 -15.92 -10.56
C PRO A 203 -9.12 -16.01 -9.72
N CYS A 204 -10.12 -15.22 -10.11
CA CYS A 204 -11.46 -15.25 -9.56
C CYS A 204 -12.26 -16.39 -10.21
N THR A 205 -11.95 -17.63 -9.81
CA THR A 205 -12.62 -18.84 -10.32
C THR A 205 -13.95 -19.07 -9.64
N GLU A 206 -14.81 -19.88 -10.26
CA GLU A 206 -16.06 -20.35 -9.66
C GLU A 206 -15.85 -21.05 -8.31
N ALA A 207 -14.84 -21.92 -8.22
CA ALA A 207 -14.55 -22.67 -7.00
C ALA A 207 -14.03 -21.77 -5.85
N TRP A 208 -13.38 -20.66 -6.18
CA TRP A 208 -12.99 -19.65 -5.19
C TRP A 208 -14.18 -18.79 -4.77
N LEU A 209 -14.99 -18.31 -5.71
CA LEU A 209 -16.21 -17.54 -5.43
C LEU A 209 -17.17 -18.31 -4.51
N ALA A 210 -17.44 -19.58 -4.81
CA ALA A 210 -18.27 -20.42 -3.97
C ALA A 210 -17.71 -20.60 -2.54
N ALA A 211 -16.38 -20.52 -2.37
CA ALA A 211 -15.74 -20.61 -1.06
C ALA A 211 -15.84 -19.32 -0.23
N ILE A 212 -16.11 -18.18 -0.88
CA ILE A 212 -16.28 -16.87 -0.24
C ILE A 212 -17.71 -16.33 -0.37
N ASP A 213 -18.67 -17.23 -0.63
CA ASP A 213 -20.10 -16.89 -0.81
C ASP A 213 -20.33 -15.80 -1.87
N TYR A 214 -19.62 -15.89 -3.00
CA TYR A 214 -19.67 -14.92 -4.11
C TYR A 214 -19.42 -13.47 -3.66
N GLY A 215 -18.55 -13.28 -2.66
CA GLY A 215 -18.23 -11.98 -2.08
C GLY A 215 -19.04 -11.62 -0.84
N GLY A 216 -20.03 -12.46 -0.45
CA GLY A 216 -20.90 -12.22 0.70
C GLY A 216 -21.73 -10.95 0.54
N THR A 217 -22.26 -10.70 -0.67
CA THR A 217 -22.95 -9.44 -0.98
C THR A 217 -24.36 -9.41 -0.40
N HIS A 218 -24.87 -8.21 -0.13
CA HIS A 218 -26.19 -7.97 0.47
C HIS A 218 -27.36 -8.13 -0.55
N SER A 219 -27.15 -8.88 -1.62
CA SER A 219 -28.05 -8.93 -2.77
C SER A 219 -29.46 -9.40 -2.39
N GLY A 220 -30.47 -8.56 -2.61
CA GLY A 220 -31.87 -8.92 -2.38
C GLY A 220 -32.32 -8.84 -0.93
N GLU A 221 -31.48 -8.33 -0.04
CA GLU A 221 -31.83 -8.02 1.35
C GLU A 221 -32.32 -6.56 1.50
N PRO A 222 -33.12 -6.23 2.53
CA PRO A 222 -33.55 -4.86 2.77
C PRO A 222 -32.37 -3.89 2.88
N GLY A 223 -32.39 -2.84 2.07
CA GLY A 223 -31.31 -1.85 2.00
C GLY A 223 -30.22 -2.15 0.97
N SER A 224 -30.35 -3.21 0.16
CA SER A 224 -29.45 -3.48 -0.95
C SER A 224 -29.54 -2.41 -2.04
N GLU A 225 -28.40 -1.92 -2.50
CA GLU A 225 -28.27 -1.08 -3.68
C GLU A 225 -28.09 -1.94 -4.95
N PRO A 226 -28.33 -1.40 -6.17
CA PRO A 226 -28.18 -2.15 -7.41
C PRO A 226 -26.78 -2.76 -7.64
N GLU A 227 -25.74 -2.19 -7.04
CA GLU A 227 -24.37 -2.69 -7.08
C GLU A 227 -24.08 -3.84 -6.10
N ASP A 228 -24.98 -4.15 -5.16
CA ASP A 228 -24.77 -5.19 -4.14
C ASP A 228 -25.01 -6.61 -4.68
N ILE A 229 -24.68 -6.86 -5.94
CA ILE A 229 -24.87 -8.14 -6.62
C ILE A 229 -23.69 -9.11 -6.39
N PRO A 230 -23.92 -10.43 -6.39
CA PRO A 230 -22.86 -11.41 -6.22
C PRO A 230 -21.75 -11.26 -7.27
N TRP A 231 -20.51 -11.52 -6.87
CA TRP A 231 -19.37 -11.44 -7.78
C TRP A 231 -19.40 -12.56 -8.82
N GLU A 232 -18.96 -12.23 -10.03
CA GLU A 232 -18.89 -13.16 -11.16
C GLU A 232 -17.45 -13.64 -11.40
N VAL A 233 -17.30 -14.73 -12.14
CA VAL A 233 -15.98 -15.23 -12.56
C VAL A 233 -15.18 -14.11 -13.25
N ASP A 234 -13.89 -14.04 -12.94
CA ASP A 234 -12.94 -13.01 -13.42
C ASP A 234 -13.23 -11.56 -12.99
N SER A 235 -14.27 -11.31 -12.18
CA SER A 235 -14.61 -9.95 -11.74
C SER A 235 -13.66 -9.39 -10.67
N GLN A 236 -13.11 -10.25 -9.80
CA GLN A 236 -12.28 -9.85 -8.65
C GLN A 236 -10.99 -10.70 -8.53
N PRO A 237 -10.11 -10.75 -9.55
CA PRO A 237 -8.84 -11.43 -9.39
C PRO A 237 -7.98 -10.72 -8.34
N ILE A 238 -7.32 -11.49 -7.47
CA ILE A 238 -6.37 -10.93 -6.52
C ILE A 238 -5.01 -10.82 -7.23
N VAL A 239 -4.41 -9.64 -7.20
CA VAL A 239 -3.16 -9.35 -7.92
C VAL A 239 -2.16 -8.66 -7.00
N PHE A 240 -0.91 -9.15 -7.00
CA PHE A 240 0.19 -8.54 -6.27
C PHE A 240 1.39 -8.28 -7.19
N ASN A 241 1.84 -7.02 -7.28
CA ASN A 241 3.14 -6.66 -7.85
C ASN A 241 4.25 -6.88 -6.80
N ARG A 242 5.28 -7.67 -7.11
CA ARG A 242 6.35 -8.03 -6.17
C ARG A 242 7.69 -8.12 -6.86
N TYR A 243 8.76 -7.92 -6.10
CA TYR A 243 10.13 -8.16 -6.56
C TYR A 243 10.69 -9.44 -5.93
N ILE A 244 11.38 -10.25 -6.74
CA ILE A 244 12.10 -11.44 -6.25
C ILE A 244 13.33 -11.01 -5.46
N THR A 245 13.47 -11.48 -4.22
CA THR A 245 14.61 -11.19 -3.34
C THR A 245 15.54 -12.39 -3.15
N ALA A 246 15.03 -13.62 -3.35
CA ALA A 246 15.83 -14.84 -3.35
C ALA A 246 15.18 -15.94 -4.19
N ILE A 247 16.01 -16.84 -4.74
CA ILE A 247 15.59 -18.07 -5.42
C ILE A 247 16.40 -19.22 -4.85
N ASN A 248 15.73 -20.29 -4.41
CA ASN A 248 16.35 -21.51 -3.90
C ASN A 248 15.66 -22.75 -4.49
N GLY A 249 16.23 -23.31 -5.57
CA GLY A 249 15.52 -24.33 -6.35
C GLY A 249 14.25 -23.75 -6.96
N ASN A 250 13.10 -24.35 -6.64
CA ASN A 250 11.78 -23.88 -7.09
C ASN A 250 11.11 -22.86 -6.15
N GLU A 251 11.76 -22.52 -5.04
CA GLU A 251 11.26 -21.57 -4.06
C GLU A 251 11.64 -20.13 -4.45
N ILE A 252 10.66 -19.23 -4.43
CA ILE A 252 10.82 -17.79 -4.65
C ILE A 252 10.53 -17.06 -3.33
N THR A 253 11.40 -16.12 -2.95
CA THR A 253 11.14 -15.15 -1.88
C THR A 253 10.82 -13.77 -2.45
N ILE A 254 9.75 -13.12 -1.98
CA ILE A 254 9.29 -11.79 -2.43
C ILE A 254 9.57 -10.68 -1.40
N ASP A 255 9.67 -9.44 -1.88
CA ASP A 255 10.04 -8.24 -1.12
C ASP A 255 9.00 -7.81 -0.06
N ALA A 256 7.71 -8.06 -0.33
CA ALA A 256 6.61 -7.77 0.58
C ALA A 256 5.63 -8.96 0.67
N PRO A 257 4.96 -9.18 1.81
CA PRO A 257 4.08 -10.34 1.98
C PRO A 257 2.83 -10.31 1.09
N VAL A 258 2.17 -11.45 0.89
CA VAL A 258 0.79 -11.47 0.36
C VAL A 258 -0.21 -11.11 1.47
N PHE A 259 -1.31 -10.45 1.08
CA PHE A 259 -2.34 -9.97 2.02
C PHE A 259 -3.65 -10.78 1.96
N ASN A 260 -3.71 -11.78 1.09
CA ASN A 260 -4.79 -12.75 0.98
C ASN A 260 -4.23 -14.16 1.01
N THR A 261 -4.93 -15.09 1.65
CA THR A 261 -4.57 -16.51 1.58
C THR A 261 -4.89 -17.05 0.18
N LEU A 262 -3.88 -17.59 -0.50
CA LEU A 262 -4.01 -18.16 -1.84
C LEU A 262 -4.09 -19.68 -1.74
N ILE A 263 -5.26 -20.26 -2.02
CA ILE A 263 -5.50 -21.71 -1.88
C ILE A 263 -5.56 -22.35 -3.26
N ARG A 264 -4.54 -23.14 -3.61
CA ARG A 264 -4.39 -23.77 -4.93
C ARG A 264 -5.60 -24.61 -5.34
N ALA A 265 -6.19 -25.35 -4.39
CA ALA A 265 -7.36 -26.19 -4.62
C ALA A 265 -8.64 -25.41 -4.96
N ARG A 266 -8.68 -24.10 -4.69
CA ARG A 266 -9.80 -23.21 -5.04
C ARG A 266 -9.53 -22.42 -6.30
N SER A 267 -8.30 -21.99 -6.49
CA SER A 267 -7.85 -21.30 -7.71
C SER A 267 -6.34 -21.45 -7.87
N GLN A 268 -5.90 -21.87 -9.06
CA GLN A 268 -4.49 -22.08 -9.38
C GLN A 268 -3.82 -20.72 -9.59
N SER A 269 -3.15 -20.21 -8.56
CA SER A 269 -2.34 -19.00 -8.67
C SER A 269 -1.15 -19.21 -9.60
N TYR A 270 -0.71 -18.13 -10.24
CA TYR A 270 0.49 -18.11 -11.06
C TYR A 270 1.23 -16.78 -10.91
N ILE A 271 2.47 -16.76 -11.37
CA ILE A 271 3.29 -15.56 -11.55
C ILE A 271 3.65 -15.36 -13.03
#